data_AF-A0A4S2V6M5-F1
#
_entry.id   AF-A0A4S2V6M5-F1
#
_cell.length_a   1.000
_cell.length_b   1.000
_cell.length_c   1.000
_cell.angle_alpha   90.00
_cell.angle_beta   90.00
_cell.angle_gamma   90.00
#
_symmetry.space_group_name_H-M   'P 1'
#
loop_
_entity.id
_entity.type
_entity.pdbx_description
1 polymer ?
#
loop_
_entity_poly.entity_id
_entity_poly.type
_entity_poly.pdbx_seq_one_letter_code
_entity_poly.pdbx_strand_id
1 'polypeptide(L)'
;MHEQSLPTPDPSTWYPVDGLGDTVEERWLRLQERLGVWDRSSLRELVEAAFVEPRLRALSPGTSVYWLRFSHRAAPPVFGGLPLARTLRDGRYEVRTADGRLQEAANAAEAVSLLVSALPADLPAPP
;
A
#
# COMPACT_ATOMS: atom_id res chain seq x y z
N MET A 1 -19.93 -20.26 35.21
CA MET A 1 -19.30 -20.47 33.89
C MET A 1 -20.23 -19.84 32.87
N HIS A 2 -19.86 -18.69 32.28
CA HIS A 2 -20.66 -18.04 31.24
C HIS A 2 -20.02 -18.31 29.89
N GLU A 3 -20.64 -19.19 29.11
CA GLU A 3 -20.36 -19.40 27.69
C GLU A 3 -20.97 -18.22 26.92
N GLN A 4 -20.13 -17.38 26.33
CA GLN A 4 -20.57 -16.30 25.45
C GLN A 4 -20.88 -16.88 24.07
N SER A 5 -22.16 -16.91 23.69
CA SER A 5 -22.61 -17.17 22.32
C SER A 5 -22.07 -16.09 21.38
N LEU A 6 -21.29 -16.49 20.38
CA LEU A 6 -20.87 -15.62 19.28
C LEU A 6 -22.08 -15.35 18.35
N PRO A 7 -22.38 -14.09 18.01
CA PRO A 7 -23.49 -13.77 17.13
C PRO A 7 -23.22 -14.25 15.69
N THR A 8 -24.27 -14.78 15.05
CA THR A 8 -24.24 -15.27 13.66
C THR A 8 -24.04 -14.11 12.69
N PRO A 9 -23.10 -14.19 11.72
CA PRO A 9 -22.82 -13.08 10.80
C PRO A 9 -23.95 -12.88 9.79
N ASP A 10 -24.40 -11.63 9.64
CA ASP A 10 -25.39 -11.19 8.66
C ASP A 10 -24.77 -11.08 7.25
N PRO A 11 -25.43 -11.61 6.19
CA PRO A 11 -24.87 -11.63 4.83
C PRO A 11 -24.91 -10.29 4.08
N SER A 12 -25.59 -9.25 4.61
CA SER A 12 -25.54 -7.88 4.07
C SER A 12 -24.49 -7.01 4.77
N THR A 13 -23.83 -7.54 5.80
CA THR A 13 -22.75 -6.86 6.52
C THR A 13 -21.43 -7.15 5.82
N TRP A 14 -20.95 -6.16 5.07
CA TRP A 14 -19.59 -6.13 4.57
C TRP A 14 -18.62 -6.18 5.77
N TYR A 15 -17.93 -7.31 5.94
CA TYR A 15 -16.77 -7.38 6.81
C TYR A 15 -15.58 -6.79 6.06
N PRO A 16 -15.04 -5.63 6.47
CA PRO A 16 -13.78 -5.20 5.92
C PRO A 16 -12.72 -6.25 6.33
N VAL A 17 -12.10 -6.89 5.34
CA VAL A 17 -10.96 -7.82 5.54
C VAL A 17 -9.71 -7.06 6.04
N ASP A 18 -9.84 -5.75 6.25
CA ASP A 18 -8.80 -4.86 6.73
C ASP A 18 -9.38 -4.07 7.92
N GLY A 19 -8.79 -4.25 9.10
CA GLY A 19 -9.28 -3.72 10.37
C GLY A 19 -9.61 -2.24 10.30
N LEU A 20 -10.81 -1.91 10.79
CA LEU A 20 -11.20 -0.57 11.15
C LEU A 20 -10.38 -0.18 12.40
N GLY A 21 -9.25 0.50 12.23
CA GLY A 21 -8.42 0.99 13.34
C GLY A 21 -6.90 0.79 13.23
N ASP A 22 -6.40 0.05 12.24
CA ASP A 22 -4.94 -0.07 12.05
C ASP A 22 -4.34 1.29 11.68
N THR A 23 -3.36 1.74 12.46
CA THR A 23 -2.53 2.90 12.14
C THR A 23 -1.78 2.69 10.82
N VAL A 24 -1.30 3.78 10.20
CA VAL A 24 -0.46 3.68 9.00
C VAL A 24 0.75 2.78 9.25
N GLU A 25 1.34 2.86 10.44
CA GLU A 25 2.48 2.03 10.85
C GLU A 25 2.13 0.54 10.94
N GLU A 26 1.01 0.18 11.55
CA GLU A 26 0.55 -1.22 11.62
C GLU A 26 0.30 -1.80 10.23
N ARG A 27 -0.23 -1.01 9.29
CA ARG A 27 -0.41 -1.45 7.90
C ARG A 27 0.92 -1.70 7.18
N TRP A 28 1.95 -0.89 7.44
CA TRP A 28 3.30 -1.14 6.94
C TRP A 28 3.87 -2.44 7.52
N LEU A 29 3.77 -2.66 8.83
CA LEU A 29 4.28 -3.86 9.48
C LEU A 29 3.59 -5.13 8.97
N ARG A 30 2.26 -5.13 8.88
CA ARG A 30 1.51 -6.27 8.31
C ARG A 30 1.88 -6.55 6.86
N LEU A 31 2.13 -5.50 6.06
CA LEU A 31 2.56 -5.68 4.68
C LEU A 31 3.95 -6.34 4.62
N GLN A 32 4.90 -5.89 5.43
CA GLN A 32 6.23 -6.49 5.51
C GLN A 32 6.16 -7.95 5.97
N GLU A 33 5.35 -8.27 6.98
CA GLU A 33 5.15 -9.63 7.46
C GLU A 33 4.58 -10.54 6.36
N ARG A 34 3.53 -10.08 5.64
CA ARG A 34 2.94 -10.82 4.52
C ARG A 34 3.94 -11.07 3.39
N LEU A 35 4.83 -10.12 3.12
CA LEU A 35 5.87 -10.28 2.09
C LEU A 35 7.00 -11.21 2.53
N GLY A 36 7.25 -11.37 3.83
CA GLY A 36 8.20 -12.36 4.36
C GLY A 36 7.79 -13.81 4.12
N VAL A 37 6.49 -14.08 3.92
CA VAL A 37 5.94 -15.43 3.69
C VAL A 37 6.01 -15.86 2.21
N TRP A 38 6.14 -14.91 1.28
CA TRP A 38 6.14 -15.19 -0.16
C TRP A 38 7.50 -14.85 -0.77
N ASP A 39 8.04 -15.72 -1.64
CA ASP A 39 9.28 -15.48 -2.38
C ASP A 39 9.08 -14.37 -3.44
N ARG A 40 9.00 -13.13 -2.95
CA ARG A 40 8.75 -11.91 -3.75
C ARG A 40 9.79 -10.85 -3.41
N SER A 41 11.06 -11.22 -3.54
CA SER A 41 12.22 -10.38 -3.23
C SER A 41 12.11 -8.98 -3.83
N SER A 42 11.75 -8.85 -5.12
CA SER A 42 11.61 -7.54 -5.77
C SER A 42 10.44 -6.69 -5.22
N LEU A 43 9.34 -7.32 -4.81
CA LEU A 43 8.22 -6.58 -4.22
C LEU A 43 8.57 -6.13 -2.79
N ARG A 44 9.29 -6.97 -2.07
CA ARG A 44 9.84 -6.63 -0.76
C ARG A 44 10.81 -5.45 -0.86
N GLU A 45 11.74 -5.47 -1.81
CA GLU A 45 12.68 -4.36 -2.05
C GLU A 45 11.94 -3.05 -2.33
N LEU A 46 10.87 -3.09 -3.14
CA LEU A 46 10.02 -1.91 -3.39
C LEU A 46 9.34 -1.40 -2.12
N VAL A 47 8.79 -2.29 -1.30
CA VAL A 47 8.13 -1.92 -0.05
C VAL A 47 9.12 -1.38 0.97
N GLU A 48 10.29 -1.99 1.11
CA GLU A 48 11.35 -1.50 2.00
C GLU A 48 11.85 -0.13 1.56
N ALA A 49 12.07 0.09 0.25
CA ALA A 49 12.43 1.40 -0.28
C ALA A 49 11.33 2.45 -0.04
N ALA A 50 10.06 2.08 -0.24
CA ALA A 50 8.94 2.98 -0.01
C ALA A 50 8.71 3.29 1.48
N PHE A 51 9.07 2.36 2.39
CA PHE A 51 8.98 2.57 3.84
C PHE A 51 10.02 3.58 4.36
N VAL A 52 11.20 3.62 3.74
CA VAL A 52 12.27 4.58 4.10
C VAL A 52 11.88 6.01 3.72
N GLU A 53 11.09 6.19 2.67
CA GLU A 53 10.67 7.50 2.18
C GLU A 53 9.58 8.11 3.09
N PRO A 54 9.85 9.24 3.78
CA PRO A 54 8.91 9.80 4.77
C PRO A 54 7.54 10.16 4.18
N ARG A 55 7.51 10.66 2.93
CA ARG A 55 6.27 11.07 2.26
C ARG A 55 5.37 9.88 1.93
N LEU A 56 5.96 8.72 1.61
CA LEU A 56 5.23 7.48 1.36
C LEU A 56 4.89 6.78 2.69
N ARG A 57 5.78 6.82 3.68
CA ARG A 57 5.54 6.26 5.02
C ARG A 57 4.33 6.89 5.70
N ALA A 58 4.04 8.17 5.44
CA ALA A 58 2.84 8.85 5.93
C ALA A 58 1.52 8.31 5.32
N LEU A 59 1.59 7.59 4.20
CA LEU A 59 0.44 7.04 3.50
C LEU A 59 0.19 5.59 3.91
N SER A 60 -1.08 5.18 3.91
CA SER A 60 -1.43 3.78 4.14
C SER A 60 -1.02 2.95 2.92
N PRO A 61 -0.14 1.95 3.06
CA PRO A 61 0.20 1.05 1.98
C PRO A 61 -0.89 -0.02 1.81
N GLY A 62 -0.98 -0.58 0.61
CA GLY A 62 -1.81 -1.73 0.31
C GLY A 62 -1.34 -2.42 -0.96
N THR A 63 -1.51 -3.73 -1.04
CA THR A 63 -1.15 -4.49 -2.25
C THR A 63 -2.39 -5.09 -2.91
N SER A 64 -2.52 -4.91 -4.23
CA SER A 64 -3.53 -5.57 -5.04
C SER A 64 -2.86 -6.37 -6.16
N VAL A 65 -2.90 -7.70 -6.03
CA VAL A 65 -2.26 -8.71 -6.90
C VAL A 65 -0.72 -8.54 -7.00
N TYR A 66 -0.27 -7.50 -7.71
CA TYR A 66 1.13 -7.13 -7.96
C TYR A 66 1.40 -5.62 -7.79
N TRP A 67 0.36 -4.81 -7.55
CA TRP A 67 0.48 -3.37 -7.41
C TRP A 67 0.57 -2.98 -5.93
N LEU A 68 1.64 -2.29 -5.57
CA LEU A 68 1.74 -1.44 -4.39
C LEU A 68 0.95 -0.15 -4.63
N ARG A 69 0.00 0.13 -3.73
CA ARG A 69 -0.91 1.27 -3.79
C ARG A 69 -0.82 2.03 -2.48
N PHE A 70 -1.04 3.33 -2.55
CA PHE A 70 -1.09 4.22 -1.40
C PHE A 70 -2.48 4.83 -1.24
N SER A 71 -2.86 5.15 -0.01
CA SER A 71 -4.13 5.80 0.32
C SER A 71 -3.91 6.93 1.32
N HIS A 72 -4.55 8.08 1.05
CA HIS A 72 -4.47 9.28 1.90
C HIS A 72 -5.24 9.13 3.22
N ARG A 73 -6.24 8.25 3.28
CA ARG A 73 -7.08 8.02 4.46
C ARG A 73 -7.21 6.52 4.73
N ALA A 74 -7.22 6.14 6.00
CA ALA A 74 -7.59 4.78 6.43
C ALA A 74 -9.09 4.48 6.23
N ALA A 75 -9.90 5.45 5.76
CA ALA A 75 -11.35 5.36 5.58
C ALA A 75 -11.81 5.83 4.18
N PRO A 76 -12.87 5.20 3.60
CA PRO A 76 -13.36 5.47 2.24
C PRO A 76 -13.88 6.90 1.98
N PRO A 77 -13.89 7.37 0.70
CA PRO A 77 -13.55 6.66 -0.53
C PRO A 77 -12.03 6.51 -0.70
N VAL A 78 -11.55 5.26 -0.74
CA VAL A 78 -10.14 4.90 -0.56
C VAL A 78 -9.32 5.08 -1.85
N PHE A 79 -9.95 5.35 -2.99
CA PHE A 79 -9.29 5.21 -4.29
C PHE A 79 -9.59 6.39 -5.22
N GLY A 80 -8.60 7.27 -5.39
CA GLY A 80 -8.60 8.26 -6.46
C GLY A 80 -7.38 9.16 -6.39
N GLY A 81 -6.49 9.06 -7.37
CA GLY A 81 -5.46 10.08 -7.61
C GLY A 81 -4.10 9.91 -6.92
N LEU A 82 -3.78 8.74 -6.36
CA LEU A 82 -2.41 8.46 -5.90
C LEU A 82 -1.68 7.52 -6.87
N PRO A 83 -0.36 7.72 -7.03
CA PRO A 83 0.43 6.86 -7.88
C PRO A 83 0.57 5.46 -7.26
N LEU A 84 0.77 4.47 -8.11
CA LEU A 84 0.85 3.06 -7.74
C LEU A 84 1.98 2.39 -8.52
N ALA A 85 2.67 1.43 -7.92
CA ALA A 85 3.85 0.80 -8.51
C ALA A 85 3.70 -0.72 -8.50
N ARG A 86 4.22 -1.42 -9.51
CA ARG A 86 4.32 -2.88 -9.53
C ARG A 86 5.71 -3.34 -9.92
N THR A 87 6.01 -4.58 -9.57
CA THR A 87 7.17 -5.28 -10.13
C THR A 87 6.83 -5.90 -11.48
N LEU A 88 7.78 -5.88 -12.40
CA LEU A 88 7.74 -6.58 -13.68
C LEU A 88 8.57 -7.87 -13.59
N ARG A 89 8.32 -8.82 -14.50
CA ARG A 89 9.00 -10.12 -14.51
C ARG A 89 10.51 -10.02 -14.77
N ASP A 90 10.96 -8.95 -15.42
CA ASP A 90 12.37 -8.71 -15.74
C ASP A 90 13.15 -8.00 -14.61
N GLY A 91 12.59 -7.92 -13.39
CA GLY A 91 13.21 -7.21 -12.26
C GLY A 91 13.09 -5.69 -12.32
N ARG A 92 12.43 -5.17 -13.37
CA ARG A 92 12.07 -3.75 -13.51
C ARG A 92 10.79 -3.43 -12.73
N TYR A 93 10.49 -2.16 -12.60
CA TYR A 93 9.32 -1.64 -11.90
C TYR A 93 8.50 -0.78 -12.85
N GLU A 94 7.20 -0.74 -12.65
CA GLU A 94 6.30 0.12 -13.42
C GLU A 94 5.48 0.97 -12.44
N VAL A 95 5.54 2.28 -12.60
CA VAL A 95 4.84 3.28 -11.80
C VAL A 95 3.74 3.89 -12.64
N ARG A 96 2.51 3.79 -12.17
CA ARG A 96 1.38 4.54 -12.70
C ARG A 96 1.22 5.81 -11.89
N THR A 97 1.35 6.95 -12.54
CA THR A 97 1.10 8.27 -11.96
C THR A 97 -0.39 8.50 -11.68
N ALA A 98 -0.71 9.51 -10.88
CA ALA A 98 -2.09 9.94 -10.62
C ALA A 98 -2.87 10.31 -11.91
N ASP A 99 -2.17 10.85 -12.91
CA ASP A 99 -2.69 11.20 -14.24
C ASP A 99 -2.94 9.96 -15.14
N GLY A 100 -2.59 8.77 -14.66
CA GLY A 100 -2.77 7.51 -15.37
C GLY A 100 -1.63 7.16 -16.32
N ARG A 101 -0.58 7.99 -16.43
CA ARG A 101 0.63 7.67 -17.21
C ARG A 101 1.44 6.58 -16.54
N LEU A 102 1.94 5.64 -17.33
CA LEU A 102 2.86 4.59 -16.90
C LEU A 102 4.30 5.01 -17.16
N GLN A 103 5.17 4.81 -16.19
CA GLN A 103 6.60 5.06 -16.26
C GLN A 103 7.34 3.81 -15.78
N GLU A 104 8.36 3.39 -16.52
CA GLU A 104 9.20 2.28 -16.13
C GLU A 104 10.37 2.78 -15.27
N ALA A 105 10.72 2.01 -14.24
CA ALA A 105 11.88 2.23 -13.39
C ALA A 105 12.78 0.99 -13.42
N ALA A 106 14.09 1.23 -13.50
CA ALA A 106 15.08 0.15 -13.57
C ALA A 106 15.31 -0.54 -12.21
N ASN A 107 15.00 0.13 -11.10
CA ASN A 107 15.20 -0.36 -9.74
C ASN A 107 14.18 0.24 -8.76
N ALA A 108 14.15 -0.27 -7.52
CA ALA A 108 13.19 0.14 -6.50
C ALA A 108 13.35 1.63 -6.11
N ALA A 109 14.57 2.16 -6.06
CA ALA A 109 14.82 3.55 -5.70
C ALA A 109 14.27 4.52 -6.76
N GLU A 110 14.48 4.22 -8.05
CA GLU A 110 13.88 4.94 -9.17
C GLU A 110 12.35 4.88 -9.11
N ALA A 111 11.78 3.71 -8.80
CA ALA A 111 10.34 3.55 -8.67
C ALA A 111 9.76 4.42 -7.53
N VAL A 112 10.45 4.48 -6.39
CA VAL A 112 10.09 5.35 -5.25
C VAL A 112 10.22 6.82 -5.62
N SER A 113 11.29 7.22 -6.31
CA SER A 113 11.47 8.60 -6.79
C SER A 113 10.31 9.03 -7.71
N LEU A 114 9.92 8.16 -8.65
CA LEU A 114 8.76 8.38 -9.52
C LEU A 114 7.44 8.44 -8.74
N LEU A 115 7.25 7.55 -7.75
CA LEU A 115 6.09 7.58 -6.88
C LEU A 115 6.00 8.94 -6.17
N VAL A 116 7.08 9.38 -5.52
CA VAL A 116 7.16 10.65 -4.79
C VAL A 116 6.94 11.85 -5.70
N SER A 117 7.55 11.85 -6.88
CA SER A 117 7.39 12.92 -7.87
C SER A 117 5.98 12.96 -8.45
N ALA A 118 5.26 11.83 -8.45
CA ALA A 118 3.89 11.73 -8.91
C ALA A 118 2.86 11.93 -7.78
N LEU A 119 3.29 12.14 -6.54
CA LEU A 119 2.40 12.51 -5.44
C LEU A 119 1.87 13.94 -5.67
N PRO A 120 0.59 14.20 -5.37
CA PRO A 120 0.08 15.55 -5.36
C PRO A 120 0.86 16.41 -4.34
N ALA A 121 1.09 17.68 -4.65
CA ALA A 121 1.78 18.61 -3.76
C ALA A 121 1.01 18.85 -2.45
N ASP A 122 -0.31 18.64 -2.47
CA ASP A 122 -1.24 18.79 -1.36
C ASP A 122 -1.36 17.49 -0.54
N LEU A 123 -0.22 16.92 -0.13
CA LEU A 123 -0.23 15.85 0.87
C LEU A 123 0.12 16.46 2.23
N PRO A 124 -0.66 16.18 3.28
CA PRO A 124 -0.32 16.61 4.62
C PRO A 124 1.06 16.03 4.97
N ALA A 125 1.95 16.90 5.44
CA ALA A 125 3.20 16.48 6.03
C ALA A 125 2.91 15.49 7.18
N PRO A 126 3.78 14.48 7.41
CA PRO A 126 3.63 13.60 8.56
C PRO A 126 3.57 14.44 9.85
N PRO A 127 2.74 14.06 10.84
CA PRO A 127 2.69 14.73 12.13
C PRO A 127 4.01 14.62 12.90
#